data_AF-A0A0L8G9G0-F1
#
_entry.id   AF-A0A0L8G9G0-F1
#
_cell.length_a   1.000
_cell.length_b   1.000
_cell.length_c   1.000
_cell.angle_alpha   90.00
_cell.angle_beta   90.00
_cell.angle_gamma   90.00
#
_symmetry.space_group_name_H-M   'P 1'
#
loop_
_entity.id
_entity.type
_entity.pdbx_description
1 polymer ?
#
loop_
_entity_poly.entity_id
_entity_poly.type
_entity_poly.pdbx_seq_one_letter_code
_entity_poly.pdbx_strand_id
1 'polypeptide(L)'
;TVQCSNKPCKCTYNGNTYRIGERFPSGCNTCTCKIDGRVDCTTNPCTCTYNHRVCNIGQKFADDCNTCTCQHNGQVECTYRTCRCTHKLQINKIGQKFHEDCNQCQCLSTGYVQRTTKVCKCTYNNLIYNVGETFRQGCNTCTCEVNGRLSCTNNPCHCFYNGNTMDGCNTCPCEVNGRIRVSCTNNPCHCFYNGNNMDVKRPFL
;
A
#
# COMPACT_ATOMS: atom_id res chain seq x y z
N THR A 1 -11.60 72.42 -50.34
CA THR A 1 -11.43 72.57 -48.87
C THR A 1 -10.38 71.59 -48.40
N VAL A 2 -9.23 72.06 -47.93
CA VAL A 2 -8.22 71.19 -47.30
C VAL A 2 -8.73 70.87 -45.90
N GLN A 3 -9.20 69.64 -45.69
CA GLN A 3 -9.59 69.15 -44.37
C GLN A 3 -8.32 68.77 -43.62
N CYS A 4 -7.74 69.72 -42.88
CA CYS A 4 -6.66 69.43 -41.94
C CYS A 4 -7.23 68.68 -40.74
N SER A 5 -7.22 67.35 -40.81
CA SER A 5 -7.41 66.54 -39.60
C SER A 5 -6.14 66.66 -38.75
N ASN A 6 -6.26 67.30 -37.59
CA ASN A 6 -5.17 67.48 -36.61
C ASN A 6 -4.82 66.13 -35.96
N LYS A 7 -4.30 65.19 -36.77
CA LYS A 7 -3.97 63.84 -36.34
C LYS A 7 -2.65 63.86 -35.57
N PRO A 8 -2.64 63.38 -34.32
CA PRO A 8 -1.41 63.31 -33.54
C PRO A 8 -0.37 62.41 -34.22
N CYS A 9 0.88 62.88 -34.28
CA CYS A 9 1.98 62.16 -34.93
C CYS A 9 2.66 61.11 -34.04
N LYS A 10 2.29 61.05 -32.76
CA LYS A 10 2.86 60.19 -31.72
C LYS A 10 1.81 59.89 -30.65
N CYS A 11 2.02 58.81 -29.90
CA CYS A 11 1.26 58.53 -28.68
C CYS A 11 2.11 58.85 -27.45
N THR A 12 1.48 59.31 -26.37
CA THR A 12 2.10 59.42 -25.05
C THR A 12 1.46 58.42 -24.10
N TYR A 13 2.26 57.59 -23.43
CA TYR A 13 1.77 56.57 -22.51
C TYR A 13 2.74 56.39 -21.34
N ASN A 14 2.22 56.48 -20.11
CA ASN A 14 2.99 56.47 -18.86
C ASN A 14 4.23 57.38 -18.87
N GLY A 15 4.10 58.59 -19.45
CA GLY A 15 5.19 59.57 -19.54
C GLY A 15 6.18 59.35 -20.68
N ASN A 16 6.10 58.23 -21.41
CA ASN A 16 6.94 57.93 -22.56
C ASN A 16 6.23 58.27 -23.88
N THR A 17 7.00 58.53 -24.94
CA THR A 17 6.48 58.88 -26.27
C THR A 17 6.81 57.79 -27.30
N TYR A 18 5.82 57.33 -28.05
CA TYR A 18 5.92 56.24 -29.02
C TYR A 18 5.48 56.69 -30.42
N ARG A 19 6.09 56.13 -31.46
CA ARG A 19 5.74 56.41 -32.87
C ARG A 19 4.45 55.68 -33.26
N ILE A 20 3.70 56.24 -34.21
CA ILE A 20 2.52 55.57 -34.77
C ILE A 20 2.94 54.20 -35.35
N GLY A 21 2.21 53.16 -34.96
CA GLY A 21 2.48 51.76 -35.33
C GLY A 21 3.47 51.03 -34.40
N GLU A 22 4.16 51.75 -33.51
CA GLU A 22 5.12 51.15 -32.57
C GLU A 22 4.42 50.21 -31.59
N ARG A 23 5.02 49.03 -31.40
CA ARG A 23 4.60 48.03 -30.40
C ARG A 23 5.59 48.03 -29.24
N PHE A 24 5.09 48.08 -28.02
CA PHE A 24 5.92 48.13 -26.82
C PHE A 24 5.29 47.35 -25.66
N PRO A 25 6.11 46.76 -24.77
CA PRO A 25 5.61 46.06 -23.60
C PRO A 25 5.13 47.04 -22.51
N SER A 26 4.04 46.68 -21.82
CA SER A 26 3.56 47.32 -20.60
C SER A 26 3.14 46.26 -19.59
N GLY A 27 4.00 45.98 -18.62
CA GLY A 27 3.86 44.80 -17.75
C GLY A 27 3.91 43.52 -18.58
N CYS A 28 2.90 42.66 -18.43
CA CYS A 28 2.75 41.45 -19.24
C CYS A 28 2.04 41.67 -20.58
N ASN A 29 1.51 42.87 -20.82
CA ASN A 29 0.69 43.19 -21.97
C ASN A 29 1.52 43.86 -23.07
N THR A 30 1.04 43.74 -24.31
CA THR A 30 1.64 44.42 -25.47
C THR A 30 0.73 45.55 -25.90
N CYS A 31 1.29 46.75 -26.00
CA CYS A 31 0.61 47.96 -26.41
C CYS A 31 1.03 48.35 -27.83
N THR A 32 0.12 48.97 -28.58
CA THR A 32 0.35 49.50 -29.92
C THR A 32 -0.11 50.95 -29.99
N CYS A 33 0.75 51.84 -30.47
CA CYS A 33 0.38 53.22 -30.74
C CYS A 33 -0.41 53.32 -32.06
N LYS A 34 -1.67 53.77 -31.99
CA LYS A 34 -2.61 53.85 -33.13
C LYS A 34 -2.52 55.20 -33.83
N ILE A 35 -3.02 55.26 -35.07
CA ILE A 35 -2.96 56.44 -35.94
C ILE A 35 -3.76 57.65 -35.44
N ASP A 36 -4.69 57.43 -34.52
CA ASP A 36 -5.47 58.47 -33.85
C ASP A 36 -4.78 58.98 -32.57
N GLY A 37 -3.55 58.53 -32.28
CA GLY A 37 -2.76 58.93 -31.12
C GLY A 37 -3.10 58.18 -29.85
N ARG A 38 -4.04 57.23 -29.88
CA ARG A 38 -4.38 56.38 -28.74
C ARG A 38 -3.44 55.19 -28.63
N VAL A 39 -3.22 54.73 -27.40
CA VAL A 39 -2.52 53.47 -27.13
C VAL A 39 -3.56 52.39 -26.88
N ASP A 40 -3.43 51.28 -27.61
CA ASP A 40 -4.27 50.10 -27.49
C ASP A 40 -3.42 48.94 -26.97
N CYS A 41 -3.77 48.41 -25.80
CA CYS A 41 -3.04 47.35 -25.14
C CYS A 41 -3.86 46.08 -25.09
N THR A 42 -3.18 44.93 -25.18
CA THR A 42 -3.80 43.67 -24.77
C THR A 42 -4.20 43.76 -23.29
N THR A 43 -5.29 43.08 -22.91
CA THR A 43 -5.82 43.08 -21.54
C THR A 43 -5.70 41.70 -20.90
N ASN A 44 -4.59 41.00 -21.17
CA ASN A 44 -4.35 39.68 -20.60
C ASN A 44 -4.03 39.81 -19.11
N PRO A 45 -4.51 38.89 -18.27
CA PRO A 45 -4.07 38.78 -16.89
C PRO A 45 -2.56 38.54 -16.83
N CYS A 46 -1.86 39.23 -15.92
CA CYS A 46 -0.42 39.05 -15.76
C CYS A 46 -0.04 37.91 -14.82
N THR A 47 -1.02 37.33 -14.13
CA THR A 47 -0.85 36.23 -13.18
C THR A 47 -2.10 35.36 -13.14
N CYS A 48 -1.95 34.15 -12.63
CA CYS A 48 -3.06 33.31 -12.19
C CYS A 48 -3.13 33.31 -10.66
N THR A 49 -4.30 33.01 -10.11
CA THR A 49 -4.47 32.74 -8.68
C THR A 49 -4.94 31.30 -8.49
N TYR A 50 -4.25 30.53 -7.65
CA TYR A 50 -4.56 29.13 -7.36
C TYR A 50 -4.33 28.81 -5.90
N ASN A 51 -5.34 28.28 -5.19
CA ASN A 51 -5.29 27.98 -3.75
C ASN A 51 -4.68 29.12 -2.91
N HIS A 52 -5.14 30.36 -3.15
CA HIS A 52 -4.64 31.59 -2.50
C HIS A 52 -3.18 31.95 -2.80
N ARG A 53 -2.54 31.33 -3.80
CA ARG A 53 -1.20 31.68 -4.26
C ARG A 53 -1.26 32.36 -5.62
N VAL A 54 -0.38 33.34 -5.83
CA VAL A 54 -0.19 34.00 -7.11
C VAL A 54 0.88 33.25 -7.90
N CYS A 55 0.56 32.90 -9.14
CA CYS A 55 1.46 32.21 -10.06
C CYS A 55 1.72 33.07 -11.29
N ASN A 56 2.96 33.10 -11.76
CA ASN A 56 3.32 33.81 -12.98
C ASN A 56 2.84 33.05 -14.21
N ILE A 57 2.50 33.77 -15.27
CA ILE A 57 2.15 33.14 -16.56
C ILE A 57 3.27 32.20 -17.02
N GLY A 58 2.91 31.00 -17.46
CA GLY A 58 3.82 29.94 -17.87
C GLY A 58 4.43 29.14 -16.71
N GLN A 59 4.23 29.55 -15.46
CA GLN A 59 4.75 28.82 -14.30
C GLN A 59 4.10 27.44 -14.20
N LYS A 60 4.95 26.42 -14.09
CA LYS A 60 4.56 25.04 -13.76
C LYS A 60 4.78 24.77 -12.28
N PHE A 61 3.83 24.08 -11.65
CA PHE A 61 3.92 23.68 -10.25
C PHE A 61 3.17 22.37 -10.00
N ALA A 62 3.50 21.70 -8.91
CA ALA A 62 2.82 20.47 -8.50
C ALA A 62 1.67 20.78 -7.53
N ASP A 63 0.56 20.06 -7.71
CA ASP A 63 -0.52 19.93 -6.74
C ASP A 63 -0.77 18.44 -6.48
N ASP A 64 -0.32 17.95 -5.32
CA ASP A 64 -0.19 16.53 -4.99
C ASP A 64 0.64 15.75 -6.06
N CYS A 65 0.00 14.86 -6.81
CA CYS A 65 0.64 14.15 -7.94
C CYS A 65 0.35 14.77 -9.30
N ASN A 66 -0.45 15.85 -9.34
CA ASN A 66 -0.82 16.54 -10.55
C ASN A 66 0.17 17.66 -10.87
N THR A 67 0.33 17.93 -12.16
CA THR A 67 1.12 19.05 -12.65
C THR A 67 0.17 20.13 -13.16
N CYS A 68 0.34 21.34 -12.65
CA CYS A 68 -0.44 22.51 -13.00
C CYS A 68 0.41 23.53 -13.75
N THR A 69 -0.22 24.29 -14.65
CA THR A 69 0.40 25.37 -15.41
C THR A 69 -0.50 26.60 -15.38
N CYS A 70 0.08 27.77 -15.09
CA CYS A 70 -0.62 29.04 -15.23
C CYS A 70 -0.65 29.48 -16.70
N GLN A 71 -1.84 29.53 -17.29
CA GLN A 71 -2.08 29.83 -18.69
C GLN A 71 -2.16 31.34 -18.96
N HIS A 72 -1.88 31.75 -20.20
CA HIS A 72 -1.88 33.16 -20.62
C HIS A 72 -3.22 33.89 -20.46
N ASN A 73 -4.33 33.15 -20.33
CA ASN A 73 -5.66 33.69 -20.06
C ASN A 73 -5.93 33.91 -18.56
N GLY A 74 -4.92 33.72 -17.69
CA GLY A 74 -5.04 33.87 -16.23
C GLY A 74 -5.65 32.67 -15.50
N GLN A 75 -5.94 31.58 -16.20
CA GLN A 75 -6.45 30.35 -15.60
C GLN A 75 -5.32 29.37 -15.29
N VAL A 76 -5.48 28.57 -14.23
CA VAL A 76 -4.60 27.42 -13.96
C VAL A 76 -5.22 26.17 -14.55
N GLU A 77 -4.43 25.44 -15.33
CA GLU A 77 -4.80 24.15 -15.87
C GLU A 77 -3.92 23.06 -15.25
N CYS A 78 -4.54 22.01 -14.72
CA CYS A 78 -3.85 20.90 -14.08
C CYS A 78 -4.11 19.59 -14.82
N THR A 79 -3.18 18.64 -14.70
CA THR A 79 -3.50 17.24 -14.97
C THR A 79 -4.51 16.75 -13.91
N TYR A 80 -5.35 15.79 -14.28
CA TYR A 80 -6.34 15.20 -13.36
C TYR A 80 -6.08 13.70 -13.19
N ARG A 81 -5.16 13.37 -12.29
CA ARG A 81 -4.80 12.00 -11.90
C ARG A 81 -5.27 11.72 -10.49
N THR A 82 -5.68 10.49 -10.24
CA THR A 82 -5.91 9.99 -8.89
C THR A 82 -4.58 9.86 -8.17
N CYS A 83 -4.42 10.59 -7.06
CA CYS A 83 -3.13 10.68 -6.36
C CYS A 83 -3.04 9.81 -5.10
N ARG A 84 -4.16 9.25 -4.63
CA ARG A 84 -4.24 8.53 -3.36
C ARG A 84 -5.30 7.43 -3.41
N CYS A 85 -5.16 6.45 -2.52
CA CYS A 85 -6.20 5.46 -2.22
C CYS A 85 -6.68 5.64 -0.79
N THR A 86 -7.96 5.42 -0.54
CA THR A 86 -8.52 5.34 0.82
C THR A 86 -8.81 3.88 1.17
N HIS A 87 -8.23 3.39 2.26
CA HIS A 87 -8.44 2.02 2.75
C HIS A 87 -8.61 2.04 4.26
N LYS A 88 -9.73 1.51 4.78
CA LYS A 88 -10.06 1.52 6.23
C LYS A 88 -9.85 2.89 6.88
N LEU A 89 -10.35 3.95 6.23
CA LEU A 89 -10.20 5.37 6.63
C LEU A 89 -8.76 5.91 6.60
N GLN A 90 -7.77 5.11 6.18
CA GLN A 90 -6.39 5.57 5.98
C GLN A 90 -6.14 5.96 4.52
N ILE A 91 -5.42 7.07 4.36
CA ILE A 91 -5.06 7.61 3.05
C ILE A 91 -3.64 7.18 2.70
N ASN A 92 -3.50 6.42 1.61
CA ASN A 92 -2.23 5.92 1.11
C ASN A 92 -1.85 6.59 -0.20
N LYS A 93 -0.54 6.85 -0.40
CA LYS A 93 -0.03 7.38 -1.67
C LYS A 93 -0.02 6.29 -2.75
N ILE A 94 -0.20 6.68 -4.01
CA ILE A 94 -0.04 5.72 -5.14
C ILE A 94 1.33 5.04 -5.04
N GLY A 95 1.36 3.73 -5.25
CA GLY A 95 2.55 2.89 -5.17
C GLY A 95 2.92 2.45 -3.75
N GLN A 96 2.31 3.03 -2.71
CA GLN A 96 2.57 2.64 -1.34
C GLN A 96 2.17 1.18 -1.12
N LYS A 97 3.11 0.40 -0.57
CA LYS A 97 2.90 -0.99 -0.17
C LYS A 97 2.75 -1.07 1.34
N PHE A 98 1.83 -1.90 1.81
CA PHE A 98 1.58 -2.14 3.23
C PHE A 98 1.11 -3.58 3.42
N HIS A 99 1.00 -4.03 4.67
CA HIS A 99 0.55 -5.39 4.99
C HIS A 99 -0.73 -5.34 5.81
N GLU A 100 -1.60 -6.30 5.55
CA GLU A 100 -2.75 -6.60 6.40
C GLU A 100 -2.81 -8.11 6.61
N ASP A 101 -2.72 -8.54 7.87
CA ASP A 101 -2.44 -9.93 8.22
C ASP A 101 -1.21 -10.46 7.45
N CYS A 102 -1.34 -11.59 6.77
CA CYS A 102 -0.28 -12.16 5.93
C CYS A 102 -0.29 -11.64 4.47
N ASN A 103 -1.22 -10.76 4.13
CA ASN A 103 -1.41 -10.29 2.77
C ASN A 103 -0.69 -8.97 2.53
N GLN A 104 -0.06 -8.85 1.37
CA GLN A 104 0.54 -7.61 0.91
C GLN A 104 -0.50 -6.80 0.14
N CYS A 105 -0.59 -5.52 0.45
CA CYS A 105 -1.44 -4.53 -0.18
C CYS A 105 -0.60 -3.52 -0.95
N GLN A 106 -1.13 -2.99 -2.04
CA GLN A 106 -0.55 -1.87 -2.78
C GLN A 106 -1.63 -0.91 -3.24
N CYS A 107 -1.43 0.39 -3.01
CA CYS A 107 -2.27 1.43 -3.60
C CYS A 107 -1.93 1.61 -5.08
N LEU A 108 -2.90 1.37 -5.97
CA LEU A 108 -2.74 1.45 -7.42
C LEU A 108 -3.11 2.83 -7.96
N SER A 109 -2.60 3.16 -9.16
CA SER A 109 -2.91 4.42 -9.86
C SER A 109 -4.40 4.61 -10.17
N THR A 110 -5.20 3.55 -10.11
CA THR A 110 -6.66 3.60 -10.22
C THR A 110 -7.34 4.21 -9.00
N GLY A 111 -6.63 4.39 -7.88
CA GLY A 111 -7.19 4.83 -6.59
C GLY A 111 -7.65 3.69 -5.68
N TYR A 112 -7.55 2.44 -6.14
CA TYR A 112 -7.92 1.26 -5.37
C TYR A 112 -6.70 0.57 -4.77
N VAL A 113 -6.93 -0.11 -3.64
CA VAL A 113 -5.92 -1.00 -3.05
C VAL A 113 -6.07 -2.39 -3.65
N GLN A 114 -4.97 -2.91 -4.21
CA GLN A 114 -4.86 -4.30 -4.59
C GLN A 114 -4.21 -5.09 -3.45
N ARG A 115 -4.77 -6.26 -3.12
CA ARG A 115 -4.28 -7.14 -2.06
C ARG A 115 -3.97 -8.51 -2.64
N THR A 116 -2.94 -9.18 -2.13
CA THR A 116 -2.74 -10.60 -2.38
C THR A 116 -3.89 -11.43 -1.78
N THR A 117 -4.14 -12.62 -2.30
CA THR A 117 -5.24 -13.49 -1.85
C THR A 117 -4.72 -14.71 -1.08
N LYS A 118 -3.74 -14.51 -0.19
CA LYS A 118 -3.22 -15.58 0.65
C LYS A 118 -4.21 -15.90 1.76
N VAL A 119 -4.40 -17.18 2.02
CA VAL A 119 -5.07 -17.67 3.24
C VAL A 119 -4.10 -17.45 4.41
N CYS A 120 -4.54 -16.75 5.44
CA CYS A 120 -3.68 -16.36 6.56
C CYS A 120 -3.90 -17.15 7.84
N LYS A 121 -5.04 -17.85 7.96
CA LYS A 121 -5.50 -18.45 9.20
C LYS A 121 -6.27 -19.75 8.95
N CYS A 122 -6.21 -20.67 9.89
CA CYS A 122 -7.04 -21.87 9.98
C CYS A 122 -8.02 -21.72 11.15
N THR A 123 -9.18 -22.38 11.07
CA THR A 123 -10.14 -22.43 12.17
C THR A 123 -10.35 -23.87 12.62
N TYR A 124 -10.21 -24.12 13.92
CA TYR A 124 -10.42 -25.43 14.53
C TYR A 124 -11.08 -25.28 15.90
N ASN A 125 -12.21 -25.97 16.14
CA ASN A 125 -12.98 -25.88 17.39
C ASN A 125 -13.23 -24.43 17.86
N ASN A 126 -13.61 -23.54 16.94
CA ASN A 126 -13.81 -22.10 17.14
C ASN A 126 -12.56 -21.29 17.56
N LEU A 127 -11.39 -21.92 17.59
CA LEU A 127 -10.10 -21.25 17.75
C LEU A 127 -9.49 -20.94 16.39
N ILE A 128 -8.74 -19.85 16.33
CA ILE A 128 -8.11 -19.34 15.11
C ILE A 128 -6.59 -19.50 15.27
N TYR A 129 -5.98 -20.18 14.31
CA TYR A 129 -4.54 -20.43 14.26
C TYR A 129 -3.94 -19.72 13.06
N ASN A 130 -2.79 -19.07 13.23
CA ASN A 130 -2.07 -18.47 12.12
C ASN A 130 -1.41 -19.56 11.27
N VAL A 131 -1.21 -19.29 9.98
CA VAL A 131 -0.43 -20.20 9.12
C VAL A 131 0.96 -20.44 9.71
N GLY A 132 1.37 -21.71 9.77
CA GLY A 132 2.61 -22.17 10.40
C GLY A 132 2.48 -22.47 11.90
N GLU A 133 1.40 -22.05 12.55
CA GLU A 133 1.15 -22.34 13.96
C GLU A 133 0.86 -23.82 14.17
N THR A 134 1.36 -24.36 15.28
CA THR A 134 1.15 -25.76 15.66
C THR A 134 0.42 -25.86 16.99
N PHE A 135 -0.47 -26.83 17.12
CA PHE A 135 -1.21 -27.10 18.35
C PHE A 135 -1.40 -28.60 18.57
N ARG A 136 -1.67 -28.98 19.82
CA ARG A 136 -1.94 -30.39 20.18
C ARG A 136 -3.43 -30.68 20.16
N GLN A 137 -3.78 -31.83 19.57
CA GLN A 137 -5.10 -32.44 19.64
C GLN A 137 -4.90 -33.87 20.18
N GLY A 138 -5.02 -34.03 21.50
CA GLY A 138 -4.66 -35.28 22.16
C GLY A 138 -3.18 -35.62 21.96
N CYS A 139 -2.89 -36.80 21.43
CA CYS A 139 -1.55 -37.29 21.10
C CYS A 139 -1.01 -36.78 19.75
N ASN A 140 -1.85 -36.08 18.98
CA ASN A 140 -1.49 -35.57 17.66
C ASN A 140 -1.07 -34.11 17.72
N THR A 141 -0.13 -33.75 16.86
CA THR A 141 0.27 -32.37 16.60
C THR A 141 -0.28 -31.97 15.26
N CYS A 142 -1.03 -30.86 15.23
CA CYS A 142 -1.61 -30.27 14.03
C CYS A 142 -0.90 -28.97 13.69
N THR A 143 -0.70 -28.73 12.40
CA THR A 143 -0.11 -27.51 11.84
C THR A 143 -1.10 -26.83 10.92
N CYS A 144 -1.28 -25.51 11.04
CA CYS A 144 -2.06 -24.74 10.07
C CYS A 144 -1.23 -24.49 8.80
N GLU A 145 -1.65 -25.08 7.68
CA GLU A 145 -0.95 -24.95 6.40
C GLU A 145 -1.33 -23.67 5.63
N VAL A 146 -0.50 -23.28 4.66
CA VAL A 146 -0.67 -22.09 3.81
C VAL A 146 -1.96 -22.08 2.97
N ASN A 147 -2.61 -23.24 2.82
CA ASN A 147 -3.89 -23.41 2.12
C ASN A 147 -5.11 -23.30 3.07
N GLY A 148 -4.89 -23.06 4.37
CA GLY A 148 -5.94 -22.99 5.39
C GLY A 148 -6.39 -24.33 5.96
N ARG A 149 -5.73 -25.44 5.59
CA ARG A 149 -6.02 -26.78 6.10
C ARG A 149 -5.13 -27.11 7.29
N LEU A 150 -5.63 -28.00 8.14
CA LEU A 150 -4.87 -28.57 9.24
C LEU A 150 -4.18 -29.84 8.75
N SER A 151 -2.88 -29.92 9.00
CA SER A 151 -2.07 -31.11 8.76
C SER A 151 -1.67 -31.68 10.10
N CYS A 152 -2.26 -32.82 10.46
CA CYS A 152 -2.07 -33.44 11.75
C CYS A 152 -1.26 -34.72 11.62
N THR A 153 -0.40 -34.99 12.60
CA THR A 153 0.17 -36.33 12.76
C THR A 153 -0.95 -37.34 13.03
N ASN A 154 -0.66 -38.62 12.76
CA ASN A 154 -1.56 -39.72 13.08
C ASN A 154 -0.90 -40.71 14.05
N ASN A 155 -0.59 -40.20 15.24
CA ASN A 155 -0.06 -40.96 16.36
C ASN A 155 -1.21 -41.63 17.11
N PRO A 156 -1.06 -42.89 17.55
CA PRO A 156 -2.02 -43.52 18.45
C PRO A 156 -1.95 -42.87 19.84
N CYS A 157 -3.12 -42.58 20.44
CA CYS A 157 -3.19 -41.94 21.77
C CYS A 157 -3.05 -42.92 22.93
N HIS A 158 -3.15 -44.22 22.63
CA HIS A 158 -2.94 -45.29 23.59
C HIS A 158 -1.88 -46.25 23.06
N CYS A 159 -1.05 -46.74 23.97
CA CYS A 159 -0.04 -47.73 23.68
C CYS A 159 -0.66 -49.14 23.89
N PHE A 160 -0.48 -50.08 22.96
CA PHE A 160 -0.97 -51.46 23.11
C PHE A 160 0.16 -52.42 23.47
N TYR A 161 -0.03 -53.24 24.49
CA TYR A 161 0.92 -54.29 24.91
C TYR A 161 0.21 -55.61 25.17
N ASN A 162 0.59 -56.68 24.45
CA ASN A 162 -0.01 -58.02 24.57
C ASN A 162 -1.55 -58.04 24.58
N GLY A 163 -2.18 -57.25 23.71
CA GLY A 163 -3.65 -57.17 23.59
C GLY A 163 -4.34 -56.24 24.60
N ASN A 164 -3.59 -55.59 25.51
CA ASN A 164 -4.13 -54.64 26.48
C ASN A 164 -3.77 -53.19 26.11
N THR A 165 -4.71 -52.28 26.35
CA THR A 165 -4.51 -50.83 26.22
C THR A 165 -3.80 -50.29 27.47
N MET A 166 -2.69 -49.57 27.30
CA MET A 166 -1.96 -48.93 28.40
C MET A 166 -2.23 -47.42 28.42
N ASP A 167 -2.34 -46.85 29.63
CA ASP A 167 -2.53 -45.41 29.86
C ASP A 167 -1.18 -44.70 29.99
N GLY A 168 -0.90 -43.80 29.04
CA GLY A 168 0.28 -42.94 29.01
C GLY A 168 1.37 -43.40 28.03
N CYS A 169 1.77 -42.50 27.12
CA CYS A 169 2.94 -42.70 26.27
C CYS A 169 3.90 -41.51 26.50
N ASN A 170 4.95 -41.69 27.32
CA ASN A 170 6.08 -40.75 27.40
C ASN A 170 7.21 -41.28 26.50
N THR A 171 7.31 -40.68 25.31
CA THR A 171 8.38 -40.83 24.28
C THR A 171 9.07 -42.19 24.21
N CYS A 172 8.44 -43.13 23.52
CA CYS A 172 9.13 -44.25 22.89
C CYS A 172 8.99 -44.09 21.37
N PRO A 173 10.07 -43.98 20.58
CA PRO A 173 9.94 -44.05 19.13
C PRO A 173 9.41 -45.43 18.75
N CYS A 174 8.28 -45.47 18.04
CA CYS A 174 7.73 -46.69 17.47
C CYS A 174 8.28 -46.85 16.04
N GLU A 175 8.89 -47.98 15.72
CA GLU A 175 9.19 -48.33 14.32
C GLU A 175 7.94 -48.86 13.61
N VAL A 176 7.95 -48.74 12.28
CA VAL A 176 6.83 -48.88 11.32
C VAL A 176 6.11 -50.24 11.36
N ASN A 177 6.57 -51.21 12.17
CA ASN A 177 6.04 -52.58 12.21
C ASN A 177 5.56 -53.05 13.60
N GLY A 178 5.24 -52.13 14.53
CA GLY A 178 4.56 -52.50 15.78
C GLY A 178 5.37 -53.35 16.77
N ARG A 179 6.70 -53.46 16.59
CA ARG A 179 7.64 -53.97 17.59
C ARG A 179 8.45 -52.81 18.15
N ILE A 180 8.36 -52.58 19.46
CA ILE A 180 9.08 -51.50 20.14
C ILE A 180 10.49 -51.98 20.49
N ARG A 181 11.52 -51.26 20.02
CA ARG A 181 12.85 -51.23 20.66
C ARG A 181 12.90 -49.99 21.55
N VAL A 182 12.99 -50.19 22.87
CA VAL A 182 13.04 -49.09 23.84
C VAL A 182 14.46 -48.51 23.88
N SER A 183 14.64 -47.30 23.37
CA SER A 183 15.82 -46.47 23.66
C SER A 183 15.34 -45.11 24.18
N CYS A 184 15.20 -45.00 25.50
CA CYS A 184 14.95 -43.72 26.16
C CYS A 184 16.28 -42.94 26.23
N THR A 185 16.34 -41.76 25.60
CA THR A 185 17.43 -40.81 25.82
C THR A 185 17.21 -40.07 27.15
N ASN A 186 17.95 -40.47 28.18
CA ASN A 186 18.25 -39.74 29.42
C ASN A 186 17.13 -39.42 30.44
N ASN A 187 16.02 -40.16 30.51
CA ASN A 187 15.23 -40.25 31.75
C ASN A 187 14.42 -41.57 31.80
N PRO A 188 14.11 -42.13 32.99
CA PRO A 188 13.35 -43.37 33.09
C PRO A 188 11.91 -43.14 32.61
N CYS A 189 11.56 -43.83 31.53
CA CYS A 189 10.19 -43.89 31.03
C CYS A 189 9.35 -44.74 32.02
N HIS A 190 8.55 -44.10 32.88
CA HIS A 190 7.63 -44.82 33.78
C HIS A 190 6.34 -45.15 33.02
N CYS A 191 6.12 -46.45 32.78
CA CYS A 191 4.86 -46.96 32.21
C CYS A 191 4.00 -47.50 33.35
N PHE A 192 2.71 -47.17 33.39
CA PHE A 192 1.79 -47.65 34.42
C PHE A 192 0.69 -48.53 33.79
N TYR A 193 0.33 -49.63 34.46
CA TYR A 193 -0.82 -50.47 34.10
C TYR A 193 -1.66 -50.73 35.36
N ASN A 194 -2.94 -50.33 35.35
CA ASN A 194 -3.85 -50.40 36.50
C ASN A 194 -3.26 -49.82 37.81
N GLY A 195 -2.60 -48.65 37.73
CA GLY A 195 -2.00 -47.98 38.88
C GLY A 195 -0.67 -48.56 39.38
N ASN A 196 -0.17 -49.64 38.76
CA ASN A 196 1.13 -50.25 39.10
C ASN A 196 2.21 -49.82 38.10
N ASN A 197 3.40 -49.48 38.60
CA ASN A 197 4.58 -49.20 37.78
C ASN A 197 5.06 -50.49 37.10
N MET A 198 5.16 -50.46 35.78
CA MET A 198 5.70 -51.56 34.98
C MET A 198 7.20 -51.33 34.82
N ASP A 199 8.02 -52.03 35.61
CA ASP A 199 9.47 -52.04 35.44
C ASP A 199 9.81 -52.70 34.10
N VAL A 200 9.98 -51.89 33.05
CA VAL A 200 10.52 -52.34 31.78
C VAL A 200 12.01 -52.59 31.98
N LYS A 201 12.36 -53.77 32.52
CA LYS A 201 13.75 -54.17 32.72
C LYS A 201 14.49 -54.08 31.38
N ARG A 202 15.58 -53.31 31.36
CA ARG A 202 16.51 -53.23 30.21
C ARG A 202 16.90 -54.67 29.82
N PRO A 203 16.80 -55.06 28.54
CA PRO A 203 17.48 -56.26 28.09
C PRO A 203 18.98 -56.00 28.26
N PHE A 204 19.68 -56.92 28.93
CA PHE A 204 21.13 -57.02 28.76
C PHE A 204 21.40 -57.37 27.29
N LEU A 205 22.42 -56.69 26.73
CA LEU A 205 23.04 -56.82 25.40
C LEU A 205 22.56 -57.97 24.50
#